data_AF-A0A1G2YDW7-F1
#
_entry.id   AF-A0A1G2YDW7-F1
#
_cell.length_a   1.000
_cell.length_b   1.000
_cell.length_c   1.000
_cell.angle_alpha   90.00
_cell.angle_beta   90.00
_cell.angle_gamma   90.00
#
_symmetry.space_group_name_H-M   'P 1'
#
loop_
_entity.id
_entity.type
_entity.pdbx_description
1 polymer ?
#
loop_
_entity_poly.entity_id
_entity_poly.type
_entity_poly.pdbx_seq_one_letter_code
_entity_poly.pdbx_strand_id
1 'polypeptide(L)'
;MINLLEHCLKKIDLSSYGRGSRNKGTELITSSIENFASGQRVECEKEVFLGLRRKRDGHKGLVDIIIRSPDGIRYAIEIDSSNKKWSLEKLLHAHSIGYVPIWVRWNAEININVPVVINLIDLTNKQR
;
A
#
# COMPACT_ATOMS: atom_id res chain seq x y z
N MET A 1 -13.60 5.36 -0.01
CA MET A 1 -12.24 5.35 0.59
C MET A 1 -11.15 5.37 -0.48
N ILE A 2 -11.05 4.36 -1.35
CA ILE A 2 -9.93 4.18 -2.30
C ILE A 2 -9.71 5.41 -3.20
N ASN A 3 -10.74 5.92 -3.87
CA ASN A 3 -10.59 7.10 -4.76
C ASN A 3 -10.11 8.35 -4.01
N LEU A 4 -10.51 8.54 -2.75
CA LEU A 4 -10.06 9.67 -1.93
C LEU A 4 -8.59 9.51 -1.54
N LEU A 5 -8.20 8.28 -1.17
CA LEU A 5 -6.81 7.94 -0.88
C LEU A 5 -5.93 8.15 -2.12
N GLU A 6 -6.32 7.62 -3.27
CA GLU A 6 -5.62 7.82 -4.54
C GLU A 6 -5.46 9.31 -4.87
N HIS A 7 -6.54 10.09 -4.77
CA HIS A 7 -6.49 11.53 -5.01
C HIS A 7 -5.55 12.26 -4.04
N CYS A 8 -5.51 11.84 -2.77
CA CYS A 8 -4.56 12.36 -1.78
C CYS A 8 -3.12 12.04 -2.17
N LEU A 9 -2.83 10.77 -2.51
CA LEU A 9 -1.47 10.32 -2.82
C LEU A 9 -0.94 10.89 -4.14
N LYS A 10 -1.79 11.11 -5.14
CA LYS A 10 -1.41 11.73 -6.42
C LYS A 10 -0.95 13.20 -6.29
N LYS A 11 -1.24 13.87 -5.18
CA LYS A 11 -0.74 15.23 -4.89
C LYS A 11 0.69 15.25 -4.36
N ILE A 12 1.26 14.09 -4.00
CA ILE A 12 2.61 14.01 -3.48
C ILE A 12 3.60 14.25 -4.61
N ASP A 13 4.50 15.22 -4.42
CA ASP A 13 5.62 15.38 -5.33
C ASP A 13 6.79 14.45 -5.00
N LEU A 14 6.80 13.30 -5.68
CA LEU A 14 7.85 12.29 -5.54
C LEU A 14 9.13 12.62 -6.33
N SER A 15 9.13 13.69 -7.15
CA SER A 15 10.28 14.01 -8.04
C SER A 15 11.53 14.42 -7.25
N SER A 16 11.34 14.95 -6.05
CA SER A 16 12.40 15.33 -5.11
C SER A 16 13.11 14.14 -4.45
N TYR A 17 12.60 12.91 -4.60
CA TYR A 17 13.08 11.72 -3.89
C TYR A 17 13.74 10.67 -4.82
N GLY A 18 14.45 11.13 -5.86
CA GLY A 18 15.13 10.30 -6.86
C GLY A 18 16.00 9.14 -6.32
N ARG A 19 16.55 8.33 -7.23
CA ARG A 19 17.15 6.97 -7.03
C ARG A 19 18.02 6.73 -5.77
N GLY A 20 18.53 7.77 -5.10
CA GLY A 20 19.29 7.71 -3.85
C GLY A 20 18.47 7.74 -2.54
N SER A 21 17.13 7.87 -2.55
CA SER A 21 16.35 7.94 -1.29
C SER A 21 15.04 7.12 -1.27
N ARG A 22 15.08 5.86 -1.75
CA ARG A 22 13.89 4.97 -1.76
C ARG A 22 13.15 4.88 -0.42
N ASN A 23 13.88 4.93 0.68
CA ASN A 23 13.29 4.92 2.02
C ASN A 23 12.46 6.19 2.27
N LYS A 24 12.94 7.36 1.86
CA LYS A 24 12.22 8.64 2.04
C LYS A 24 10.93 8.69 1.22
N GLY A 25 10.91 8.15 0.00
CA GLY A 25 9.69 8.10 -0.80
C GLY A 25 8.62 7.18 -0.19
N THR A 26 9.04 6.02 0.32
CA THR A 26 8.14 5.10 1.06
C THR A 26 7.63 5.77 2.34
N GLU A 27 8.52 6.38 3.12
CA GLU A 27 8.18 7.10 4.35
C GLU A 27 7.22 8.27 4.13
N LEU A 28 7.41 9.04 3.05
CA LEU A 28 6.50 10.13 2.68
C LEU A 28 5.11 9.62 2.32
N ILE A 29 5.03 8.51 1.58
CA ILE A 29 3.74 7.89 1.24
C ILE A 29 3.09 7.35 2.50
N THR A 30 3.82 6.61 3.35
CA THR A 30 3.33 6.12 4.64
C THR A 30 2.76 7.27 5.48
N SER A 31 3.51 8.36 5.64
CA SER A 31 3.09 9.53 6.42
C SER A 31 1.86 10.21 5.81
N SER A 32 1.75 10.24 4.48
CA SER A 32 0.60 10.79 3.79
C SER A 32 -0.65 9.94 4.00
N ILE A 33 -0.52 8.62 4.04
CA ILE A 33 -1.61 7.69 4.36
C ILE A 33 -2.05 7.87 5.82
N GLU A 34 -1.11 8.01 6.76
CA GLU A 34 -1.41 8.28 8.17
C GLU A 34 -2.15 9.62 8.35
N ASN A 35 -1.68 10.68 7.70
CA ASN A 35 -2.33 11.99 7.71
C ASN A 35 -3.73 11.94 7.09
N PHE A 36 -3.88 11.20 5.98
CA PHE A 36 -5.18 10.96 5.36
C PHE A 36 -6.13 10.25 6.34
N ALA A 37 -5.69 9.16 6.97
CA ALA A 37 -6.49 8.41 7.92
C ALA A 37 -6.91 9.28 9.12
N SER A 38 -5.98 10.06 9.67
CA SER A 38 -6.25 11.03 10.73
C SER A 38 -7.29 12.08 10.30
N GLY A 39 -7.13 12.66 9.10
CA GLY A 39 -8.08 13.63 8.55
C GLY A 39 -9.47 13.05 8.28
N GLN A 40 -9.56 11.75 7.93
CA GLN A 40 -10.82 11.02 7.80
C GLN A 40 -11.36 10.50 9.15
N ARG A 41 -10.62 10.67 10.26
CA ARG A 41 -10.94 10.15 11.59
C ARG A 41 -11.16 8.64 11.60
N VAL A 42 -10.30 7.91 10.90
CA VAL A 42 -10.32 6.43 10.84
C VAL A 42 -9.08 5.84 11.47
N GLU A 43 -9.17 4.60 11.94
CA GLU A 43 -8.03 3.91 12.56
C GLU A 43 -6.97 3.57 11.52
N CYS A 44 -5.71 3.71 11.90
CA CYS A 44 -4.55 3.39 11.07
C CYS A 44 -3.50 2.66 11.90
N GLU A 45 -3.07 1.48 11.45
CA GLU A 45 -2.01 0.69 12.09
C GLU A 45 -0.94 0.36 11.06
N LYS A 46 0.33 0.33 11.50
CA LYS A 46 1.48 -0.01 10.66
C LYS A 46 2.02 -1.39 10.96
N GLU A 47 2.64 -2.00 9.96
CA GLU A 47 3.38 -3.27 10.07
C GLU A 47 2.57 -4.39 10.74
N VAL A 48 1.36 -4.62 10.25
CA VAL A 48 0.37 -5.52 10.88
C VAL A 48 0.55 -6.96 10.40
N PHE A 49 0.67 -7.90 11.32
CA PHE A 49 0.72 -9.33 10.99
C PHE A 49 -0.69 -9.91 10.81
N LEU A 50 -1.00 -10.35 9.59
CA LEU A 50 -2.31 -10.96 9.26
C LEU A 50 -2.28 -12.50 9.20
N GLY A 51 -1.27 -13.15 9.80
CA GLY A 51 -1.19 -14.60 9.86
C GLY A 51 -0.46 -15.28 8.69
N LEU A 52 -0.07 -14.56 7.65
CA LEU A 52 0.69 -15.12 6.53
C LEU A 52 2.18 -15.26 6.86
N ARG A 53 2.73 -16.46 6.71
CA ARG A 53 4.19 -16.70 6.78
C ARG A 53 4.70 -17.21 5.45
N ARG A 54 5.88 -16.74 5.04
CA ARG A 54 6.54 -17.21 3.83
C ARG A 54 6.98 -18.66 4.02
N LYS A 55 6.59 -19.55 3.10
CA LYS A 55 6.86 -20.99 3.21
C LYS A 55 8.34 -21.35 3.30
N ARG A 56 9.20 -20.60 2.57
CA ARG A 56 10.63 -20.91 2.45
C ARG A 56 11.41 -20.71 3.74
N ASP A 57 11.12 -19.64 4.48
CA ASP A 57 11.96 -19.17 5.61
C ASP A 57 11.13 -18.82 6.87
N GLY A 58 9.81 -19.04 6.85
CA GLY A 58 8.92 -18.76 7.97
C GLY A 58 8.72 -17.25 8.25
N HIS A 59 9.29 -16.38 7.41
CA HIS A 59 9.25 -14.94 7.59
C HIS A 59 7.81 -14.43 7.65
N LYS A 60 7.51 -13.59 8.65
CA LYS A 60 6.17 -13.00 8.82
C LYS A 60 5.87 -12.03 7.68
N GLY A 61 4.72 -12.19 7.03
CA GLY A 61 4.19 -11.22 6.08
C GLY A 61 3.47 -10.11 6.82
N LEU A 62 4.20 -9.10 7.28
CA LEU A 62 3.60 -7.88 7.83
C LEU A 62 3.08 -7.03 6.66
N VAL A 63 1.83 -6.60 6.75
CA VAL A 63 1.25 -5.61 5.84
C VAL A 63 1.66 -4.22 6.29
N ASP A 64 2.07 -3.36 5.36
CA ASP A 64 2.65 -2.06 5.70
C ASP A 64 1.67 -1.18 6.48
N ILE A 65 0.40 -1.10 6.03
CA ILE A 65 -0.65 -0.33 6.69
C ILE A 65 -2.00 -1.07 6.66
N ILE A 66 -2.74 -0.98 7.76
CA ILE A 66 -4.18 -1.26 7.84
C ILE A 66 -4.93 0.03 8.13
N ILE A 67 -5.99 0.30 7.37
CA ILE A 67 -7.01 1.31 7.71
C ILE A 67 -8.32 0.60 8.05
N ARG A 68 -8.97 0.97 9.17
CA ARG A 68 -10.32 0.49 9.52
C ARG A 68 -11.31 1.65 9.49
N SER A 69 -12.31 1.56 8.61
CA SER A 69 -13.38 2.55 8.56
C SER A 69 -14.50 2.22 9.56
N PRO A 70 -15.29 3.23 9.99
CA PRO A 70 -16.37 3.03 10.97
C PRO A 70 -17.48 2.09 10.52
N ASP A 71 -17.63 1.89 9.21
CA ASP A 71 -18.58 0.93 8.61
C ASP A 71 -18.08 -0.53 8.64
N GLY A 72 -16.92 -0.79 9.26
CA GLY A 72 -16.35 -2.12 9.42
C GLY A 72 -15.48 -2.58 8.25
N ILE A 73 -15.34 -1.79 7.18
CA ILE A 73 -14.44 -2.13 6.08
C ILE A 73 -12.99 -1.96 6.53
N ARG A 74 -12.14 -2.94 6.17
CA ARG A 74 -10.73 -2.97 6.52
C ARG A 74 -9.90 -2.97 5.25
N TYR A 75 -9.00 -2.01 5.10
CA TYR A 75 -8.13 -1.88 3.93
C TYR A 75 -6.73 -2.33 4.31
N ALA A 76 -6.15 -3.23 3.52
CA ALA A 76 -4.77 -3.69 3.67
C ALA A 76 -3.91 -3.08 2.57
N ILE A 77 -2.85 -2.36 2.93
CA ILE A 77 -2.09 -1.53 2.01
C ILE A 77 -0.61 -1.95 2.02
N GLU A 78 -0.06 -2.17 0.83
CA GLU A 78 1.37 -2.35 0.58
C GLU A 78 1.92 -1.16 -0.20
N ILE A 79 3.10 -0.68 0.17
CA ILE A 79 3.76 0.48 -0.44
C ILE A 79 5.09 0.06 -1.03
N ASP A 80 5.17 0.04 -2.36
CA ASP A 80 6.35 -0.46 -3.04
C ASP A 80 6.93 0.51 -4.06
N SER A 81 8.26 0.53 -4.10
CA SER A 81 9.04 1.19 -5.16
C SER A 81 9.37 0.26 -6.33
N SER A 82 9.38 -1.07 -6.14
CA SER A 82 9.64 -2.10 -7.17
C SER A 82 8.58 -3.23 -7.21
N ASN A 83 8.58 -4.05 -8.25
CA ASN A 83 7.59 -5.12 -8.45
C ASN A 83 7.83 -6.31 -7.50
N LYS A 84 7.30 -6.23 -6.28
CA LYS A 84 7.48 -7.26 -5.24
C LYS A 84 6.33 -8.27 -5.25
N LYS A 85 6.57 -9.46 -5.80
CA LYS A 85 5.60 -10.58 -5.78
C LYS A 85 5.12 -10.92 -4.37
N TRP A 86 6.02 -10.85 -3.38
CA TRP A 86 5.67 -11.11 -1.99
C TRP A 86 4.61 -10.14 -1.44
N SER A 87 4.62 -8.88 -1.86
CA SER A 87 3.59 -7.92 -1.46
C SER A 87 2.22 -8.29 -2.03
N LEU A 88 2.18 -8.77 -3.28
CA LEU A 88 0.93 -9.29 -3.87
C LEU A 88 0.43 -10.54 -3.11
N GLU A 89 1.32 -11.43 -2.69
CA GLU A 89 0.94 -12.59 -1.87
C GLU A 89 0.36 -12.16 -0.52
N LYS A 90 0.97 -11.16 0.15
CA LYS A 90 0.42 -10.56 1.38
C LYS A 90 -0.98 -9.99 1.16
N LEU A 91 -1.20 -9.25 0.07
CA LEU A 91 -2.48 -8.64 -0.27
C LEU A 91 -3.55 -9.67 -0.67
N LEU A 92 -3.20 -10.71 -1.40
CA LEU A 92 -4.12 -11.82 -1.72
C LEU A 92 -4.55 -12.56 -0.45
N HIS A 93 -3.62 -12.79 0.48
CA HIS A 93 -3.97 -13.35 1.79
C HIS A 93 -4.91 -12.43 2.57
N ALA A 94 -4.60 -11.13 2.64
CA ALA A 94 -5.47 -10.15 3.29
C ALA A 94 -6.89 -10.15 2.69
N HIS A 95 -7.01 -10.23 1.37
CA HIS A 95 -8.29 -10.37 0.68
C HIS A 95 -9.05 -11.63 1.12
N SER A 96 -8.37 -12.78 1.19
CA SER A 96 -9.00 -14.05 1.59
C SER A 96 -9.59 -14.04 3.00
N ILE A 97 -9.13 -13.14 3.88
CA ILE A 97 -9.64 -12.96 5.25
C ILE A 97 -10.52 -11.70 5.41
N GLY A 98 -11.00 -11.14 4.30
CA GLY A 98 -12.02 -10.10 4.28
C GLY A 98 -11.49 -8.67 4.38
N TYR A 99 -10.26 -8.40 3.95
CA TYR A 99 -9.74 -7.05 3.75
C TYR A 99 -9.91 -6.64 2.29
N VAL A 100 -9.95 -5.33 2.05
CA VAL A 100 -9.85 -4.73 0.73
C VAL A 100 -8.36 -4.46 0.45
N PRO A 101 -7.71 -5.22 -0.45
CA PRO A 101 -6.29 -5.03 -0.73
C PRO A 101 -6.04 -3.82 -1.62
N ILE A 102 -5.01 -3.04 -1.28
CA ILE A 102 -4.53 -1.89 -2.04
C ILE A 102 -3.02 -2.03 -2.23
N TRP A 103 -2.55 -1.88 -3.46
CA TRP A 103 -1.12 -1.81 -3.76
C TRP A 103 -0.76 -0.42 -4.26
N VAL A 104 0.10 0.27 -3.52
CA VAL A 104 0.61 1.60 -3.89
C VAL A 104 1.97 1.43 -4.56
N ARG A 105 2.06 1.87 -5.82
CA ARG A 105 3.25 1.83 -6.66
C ARG A 105 3.74 3.24 -6.93
N TRP A 106 5.03 3.52 -6.75
CA TRP A 106 5.47 4.93 -6.79
C TRP A 106 6.78 5.23 -7.52
N ASN A 107 7.53 4.24 -7.98
CA ASN A 107 8.81 4.51 -8.68
C ASN A 107 8.99 3.73 -9.99
N ALA A 108 9.18 2.41 -9.93
CA ALA A 108 9.45 1.62 -11.14
C ALA A 108 8.17 1.22 -11.87
N GLU A 109 8.25 1.16 -13.20
CA GLU A 109 7.21 0.63 -14.08
C GLU A 109 6.72 -0.76 -13.60
N ILE A 110 5.42 -0.99 -13.72
CA ILE A 110 4.78 -2.24 -13.31
C ILE A 110 4.89 -3.24 -14.45
N ASN A 111 5.62 -4.35 -14.21
CA ASN A 111 5.81 -5.42 -15.19
C ASN A 111 5.44 -6.80 -14.65
N ILE A 112 4.63 -6.83 -13.59
CA ILE A 112 4.05 -8.06 -13.04
C ILE A 112 2.53 -8.00 -13.16
N ASN A 113 1.90 -9.14 -13.40
CA ASN A 113 0.45 -9.23 -13.43
C ASN A 113 -0.12 -8.92 -12.04
N VAL A 114 -0.98 -7.91 -11.95
CA VAL A 114 -1.67 -7.54 -10.72
C VAL A 114 -3.03 -8.22 -10.73
N PRO A 115 -3.33 -9.13 -9.76
CA PRO A 115 -4.64 -9.73 -9.64
C PRO A 115 -5.76 -8.69 -9.58
N VAL A 116 -6.86 -8.91 -10.30
CA VAL A 116 -8.00 -7.97 -10.40
C VAL A 116 -8.63 -7.60 -9.06
N VAL A 117 -8.48 -8.45 -8.05
CA VAL A 117 -8.97 -8.19 -6.68
C VAL A 117 -8.14 -7.13 -5.94
N ILE A 118 -6.92 -6.83 -6.40
CA ILE A 118 -6.02 -5.85 -5.82
C ILE A 118 -6.25 -4.49 -6.46
N ASN A 119 -6.59 -3.50 -5.63
CA ASN A 119 -6.75 -2.12 -6.08
C ASN A 119 -5.36 -1.48 -6.24
N LEU A 120 -4.96 -1.23 -7.48
CA LEU A 120 -3.68 -0.61 -7.79
C LEU A 120 -3.81 0.92 -7.75
N ILE A 121 -2.99 1.56 -6.91
CA ILE A 121 -2.74 3.00 -6.94
C ILE A 121 -1.34 3.20 -7.54
N ASP A 122 -1.30 3.58 -8.82
CA ASP A 122 -0.06 3.84 -9.53
C ASP A 122 0.27 5.34 -9.55
N LEU A 123 1.34 5.71 -8.84
CA LEU A 123 1.89 7.07 -8.75
C LEU A 123 3.07 7.27 -9.70
N THR A 124 3.48 6.25 -10.47
CA THR A 124 4.57 6.37 -11.47
C THR A 124 4.12 7.15 -12.70
N ASN A 125 2.87 6.98 -13.08
CA ASN A 125 2.22 7.71 -14.17
C ASN A 125 1.58 8.97 -13.61
N LYS A 126 2.38 10.03 -13.39
CA LYS A 126 1.83 11.37 -13.24
C LYS A 126 1.05 11.69 -14.52
N GLN A 127 -0.26 11.97 -14.38
CA GLN A 127 -1.07 12.48 -15.48
C GLN A 127 -0.35 13.69 -16.08
N ARG A 128 -0.01 13.61 -17.36
CA ARG A 128 0.50 14.73 -18.15
C ARG A 128 -0.58 15.79 -18.31
#